data_AF-A0A7L6B4U1-F1
#
_entry.id   AF-A0A7L6B4U1-F1
#
_cell.length_a   1.000
_cell.length_b   1.000
_cell.length_c   1.000
_cell.angle_alpha   90.00
_cell.angle_beta   90.00
_cell.angle_gamma   90.00
#
_symmetry.space_group_name_H-M   'P 1'
#
loop_
_entity.id
_entity.type
_entity.pdbx_description
1 polymer ?
#
loop_
_entity_poly.entity_id
_entity_poly.type
_entity_poly.pdbx_seq_one_letter_code
_entity_poly.pdbx_strand_id
1 'polypeptide(L)'
;MLRGSHARRAATEHSDVDVDVLVAADDDRPASSTRPRPTDPYAARRAYLTEFDGRLVHVSVASRDVRSWVHRLGQPADWAFGLPVTAPARLLWAVPEWRRRIDLPVLCQPADEPRLEELIATLGKVAGARLAGDPIGVRFAAADLARLCPSVLRLANPSVRVVSRRAALTAALDLPVAPPGYRADMLLCLGLRAGDPTEVGAAAGRLVTGIVPLVRPYADEVTAVAGADLAEALADGRVDRYLGQLARALHAVPPVTRDATSVPAPRAGEWSTVPASDAPVTGAPTRPGGAPAPARPAPPGSTRPSRPSCAAARTASSPPWSARTTRVRC
;
A
#
# COMPACT_ATOMS: atom_id res chain seq x y z
N MET A 1 22.82 -6.28 -2.98
CA MET A 1 22.53 -5.10 -2.15
C MET A 1 21.91 -5.57 -0.84
N LEU A 2 22.46 -5.17 0.31
CA LEU A 2 21.96 -5.53 1.63
C LEU A 2 20.78 -4.64 2.02
N ARG A 3 19.76 -5.24 2.63
CA ARG A 3 18.51 -4.60 3.08
C ARG A 3 18.28 -4.90 4.57
N GLY A 4 17.07 -4.61 5.05
CA GLY A 4 16.63 -5.05 6.36
C GLY A 4 17.37 -4.41 7.54
N SER A 5 17.33 -5.08 8.69
CA SER A 5 17.93 -4.61 9.94
C SER A 5 19.45 -4.51 9.87
N HIS A 6 20.12 -5.41 9.13
CA HIS A 6 21.56 -5.36 8.90
C HIS A 6 21.99 -4.10 8.14
N ALA A 7 21.28 -3.70 7.07
CA ALA A 7 21.59 -2.45 6.38
C ALA A 7 21.45 -1.22 7.29
N ARG A 8 20.46 -1.25 8.20
CA ARG A 8 20.20 -0.21 9.20
C ARG A 8 21.14 -0.22 10.41
N ARG A 9 22.00 -1.24 10.57
CA ARG A 9 22.80 -1.48 11.79
C ARG A 9 21.93 -1.62 13.05
N ALA A 10 20.77 -2.25 12.90
CA ALA A 10 19.83 -2.52 13.98
C ALA A 10 19.44 -4.01 14.00
N ALA A 11 20.31 -4.88 13.49
CA ALA A 11 20.11 -6.32 13.52
C ALA A 11 20.24 -6.84 14.94
N THR A 12 19.36 -7.77 15.28
CA THR A 12 19.41 -8.55 16.51
C THR A 12 19.82 -9.98 16.18
N GLU A 13 19.96 -10.78 17.21
CA GLU A 13 20.32 -12.19 17.10
C GLU A 13 19.31 -13.08 16.34
N HIS A 14 18.10 -12.57 16.10
CA HIS A 14 17.03 -13.21 15.35
C HIS A 14 16.73 -12.54 14.01
N SER A 15 17.57 -11.57 13.60
CA SER A 15 17.43 -10.93 12.30
C SER A 15 17.88 -11.86 11.18
N ASP A 16 17.14 -11.85 10.08
CA ASP A 16 17.56 -12.44 8.82
C ASP A 16 18.45 -11.48 8.01
N VAL A 17 19.25 -12.06 7.12
CA VAL A 17 20.08 -11.32 6.17
C VAL A 17 19.33 -11.20 4.85
N ASP A 18 18.80 -10.01 4.58
CA ASP A 18 18.09 -9.71 3.34
C ASP A 18 19.01 -9.16 2.25
N VAL A 19 19.07 -9.83 1.10
CA VAL A 19 19.88 -9.42 -0.05
C VAL A 19 19.04 -9.32 -1.31
N ASP A 20 19.03 -8.13 -1.94
CA ASP A 20 18.56 -7.97 -3.32
C ASP A 20 19.73 -8.25 -4.29
N VAL A 21 19.55 -9.20 -5.22
CA VAL A 21 20.46 -9.46 -6.34
C VAL A 21 19.84 -8.87 -7.60
N LEU A 22 20.42 -7.77 -8.09
CA LEU A 22 19.89 -7.08 -9.26
C LEU A 22 20.57 -7.63 -10.52
N VAL A 23 19.77 -8.15 -11.44
CA VAL A 23 20.25 -8.66 -12.73
C VAL A 23 19.86 -7.69 -13.83
N ALA A 24 20.79 -7.38 -14.73
CA ALA A 24 20.42 -6.72 -15.97
C ALA A 24 19.66 -7.73 -16.83
N ALA A 25 18.55 -7.33 -17.43
CA ALA A 25 18.01 -8.09 -18.55
C ALA A 25 19.10 -8.20 -19.63
N ASP A 26 19.14 -9.31 -20.36
CA ASP A 26 19.99 -9.53 -21.54
C ASP A 26 19.60 -8.52 -22.65
N ASP A 27 19.97 -7.26 -22.49
CA ASP A 27 19.87 -6.23 -23.53
C ASP A 27 20.99 -6.42 -24.58
N ASP A 28 22.10 -7.06 -24.21
CA ASP A 28 23.30 -7.28 -25.05
C ASP A 28 23.34 -8.64 -25.77
N ARG A 29 22.22 -9.40 -25.82
CA ARG A 29 22.20 -10.57 -26.71
C ARG A 29 22.40 -10.10 -28.15
N PRO A 30 23.36 -10.68 -28.90
CA PRO A 30 23.50 -10.37 -30.32
C PRO A 30 22.16 -10.62 -31.01
N ALA A 31 21.82 -9.79 -32.00
CA ALA A 31 20.56 -9.87 -32.76
C ALA A 31 20.32 -11.25 -33.42
N SER A 32 21.31 -12.15 -33.39
CA SER A 32 21.24 -13.53 -33.84
C SER A 32 20.64 -14.52 -32.83
N SER A 33 20.33 -14.11 -31.59
CA SER A 33 19.63 -14.97 -30.63
C SER A 33 18.18 -15.21 -31.06
N THR A 34 17.89 -16.38 -31.63
CA THR A 34 16.55 -16.87 -31.94
C THR A 34 15.73 -17.26 -30.71
N ARG A 35 16.34 -17.27 -29.52
CA ARG A 35 15.63 -17.59 -28.27
C ARG A 35 14.73 -16.41 -27.90
N PRO A 36 13.40 -16.63 -27.75
CA PRO A 36 12.47 -15.55 -27.41
C PRO A 36 12.92 -14.85 -26.13
N ARG A 37 12.90 -13.52 -26.15
CA ARG A 37 13.13 -12.72 -24.95
C ARG A 37 12.04 -13.10 -23.93
N PRO A 38 12.42 -13.35 -22.66
CA PRO A 38 11.42 -13.44 -21.61
C PRO A 38 10.60 -12.14 -21.61
N THR A 39 9.30 -12.26 -21.83
CA THR A 39 8.36 -11.11 -21.77
C THR A 39 8.10 -10.68 -20.33
N ASP A 40 8.34 -11.60 -19.38
CA ASP A 40 8.10 -11.36 -17.96
C ASP A 40 9.37 -10.90 -17.24
N PRO A 41 9.24 -9.93 -16.31
CA PRO A 41 10.36 -9.49 -15.50
C PRO A 41 10.92 -10.64 -14.66
N TYR A 42 12.24 -10.86 -14.72
CA TYR A 42 12.87 -11.90 -13.92
C TYR A 42 12.71 -11.60 -12.43
N ALA A 43 12.10 -12.53 -11.70
CA ALA A 43 11.98 -12.51 -10.26
C ALA A 43 12.16 -13.92 -9.70
N ALA A 44 13.17 -14.11 -8.86
CA ALA A 44 13.37 -15.35 -8.11
C ALA A 44 13.59 -15.03 -6.64
N ARG A 45 13.03 -15.87 -5.76
CA ARG A 45 13.26 -15.79 -4.32
C ARG A 45 13.93 -17.07 -3.88
N ARG A 46 15.04 -16.95 -3.17
CA ARG A 46 15.73 -18.07 -2.52
C ARG A 46 15.89 -17.77 -1.04
N ALA A 47 15.88 -18.82 -0.24
CA ALA A 47 16.13 -18.76 1.18
C ALA A 47 17.16 -19.84 1.53
N TYR A 48 18.04 -19.52 2.46
CA TYR A 48 19.04 -20.43 2.98
C TYR A 48 19.06 -20.33 4.50
N LEU A 49 19.38 -21.45 5.16
CA LEU A 49 19.82 -21.48 6.54
C LEU A 49 21.31 -21.78 6.51
N THR A 50 22.10 -20.95 7.18
CA THR A 50 23.56 -21.12 7.22
C THR A 50 24.05 -20.98 8.66
N GLU A 51 25.12 -21.70 9.00
CA GLU A 51 25.74 -21.58 10.31
C GLU A 51 26.73 -20.42 10.33
N PHE A 52 26.60 -19.55 11.33
CA PHE A 52 27.54 -18.47 11.61
C PHE A 52 27.70 -18.36 13.12
N ASP A 53 28.95 -18.48 13.59
CA ASP A 53 29.29 -18.41 15.02
C ASP A 53 28.44 -19.37 15.89
N GLY A 54 28.33 -20.63 15.44
CA GLY A 54 27.56 -21.67 16.13
C GLY A 54 26.03 -21.50 16.11
N ARG A 55 25.50 -20.58 15.29
CA ARG A 55 24.06 -20.31 15.18
C ARG A 55 23.56 -20.43 13.76
N LEU A 56 22.32 -20.91 13.60
CA LEU A 56 21.62 -20.86 12.32
C LEU A 56 21.13 -19.44 12.04
N VAL A 57 21.48 -18.93 10.86
CA VAL A 57 21.07 -17.63 10.32
C VAL A 57 20.24 -17.85 9.07
N HIS A 58 19.07 -17.19 9.01
CA HIS A 58 18.25 -17.16 7.80
C HIS A 58 18.77 -16.09 6.83
N VAL A 59 19.01 -16.48 5.59
CA VAL A 59 19.45 -15.58 4.51
C VAL A 59 18.38 -15.60 3.42
N SER A 60 17.78 -14.43 3.17
CA SER A 60 16.78 -14.24 2.12
C SER A 60 17.43 -13.53 0.92
N VAL A 61 17.26 -14.11 -0.27
CA VAL A 61 17.81 -13.58 -1.52
C VAL A 61 16.67 -13.33 -2.50
N ALA A 62 16.46 -12.05 -2.82
CA ALA A 62 15.52 -11.63 -3.85
C ALA A 62 16.29 -11.23 -5.11
N SER A 63 16.29 -12.11 -6.11
CA SER A 63 16.84 -11.81 -7.43
C SER A 63 15.79 -11.13 -8.29
N ARG A 64 16.10 -9.97 -8.87
CA ARG A 64 15.16 -9.18 -9.67
C ARG A 64 15.84 -8.48 -10.83
N ASP A 65 15.13 -8.34 -11.94
CA ASP A 65 15.52 -7.40 -12.99
C ASP A 65 15.64 -5.96 -12.43
N VAL A 66 16.70 -5.25 -12.83
CA VAL A 66 16.98 -3.88 -12.37
C VAL A 66 15.82 -2.94 -12.67
N ARG A 67 15.20 -3.01 -13.86
CA ARG A 67 14.10 -2.10 -14.24
C ARG A 67 12.88 -2.32 -13.36
N SER A 68 12.55 -3.57 -13.09
CA SER A 68 11.45 -4.00 -12.22
C SER A 68 11.68 -3.56 -10.77
N TRP A 69 12.94 -3.64 -10.31
CA TRP A 69 13.33 -3.13 -9.01
C TRP A 69 13.17 -1.61 -8.92
N VAL A 70 13.64 -0.85 -9.92
CA VAL A 70 13.45 0.61 -9.98
C VAL A 70 11.96 0.96 -10.05
N HIS A 71 11.18 0.25 -10.85
CA HIS A 71 9.73 0.46 -10.95
C HIS A 71 9.05 0.26 -9.59
N ARG A 72 9.40 -0.80 -8.85
CA ARG A 72 8.87 -1.04 -7.50
C ARG A 72 9.25 0.05 -6.51
N LEU A 73 10.42 0.69 -6.63
CA LEU A 73 10.76 1.86 -5.81
C LEU A 73 9.86 3.07 -6.08
N GLY A 74 9.26 3.13 -7.27
CA GLY A 74 8.22 4.11 -7.61
C GLY A 74 6.84 3.80 -7.02
N GLN A 75 6.65 2.64 -6.37
CA GLN A 75 5.37 2.22 -5.81
C GLN A 75 5.35 2.34 -4.28
N PRO A 76 4.19 2.62 -3.65
CA PRO A 76 4.06 2.63 -2.20
C PRO A 76 4.48 1.30 -1.55
N ALA A 77 4.90 1.37 -0.29
CA ALA A 77 5.23 0.17 0.47
C ALA A 77 3.99 -0.37 1.20
N ASP A 78 3.62 -1.61 0.89
CA ASP A 78 2.48 -2.33 1.48
C ASP A 78 2.55 -2.44 3.03
N TRP A 79 3.76 -2.52 3.58
CA TRP A 79 3.99 -2.63 5.02
C TRP A 79 3.95 -1.29 5.77
N ALA A 80 3.87 -0.16 5.07
CA ALA A 80 4.09 1.17 5.63
C ALA A 80 2.81 1.94 5.99
N PHE A 81 1.64 1.28 5.99
CA PHE A 81 0.35 1.94 6.28
C PHE A 81 0.07 3.16 5.37
N GLY A 82 0.56 3.11 4.13
CA GLY A 82 0.49 4.23 3.18
C GLY A 82 1.43 5.41 3.46
N LEU A 83 2.30 5.32 4.48
CA LEU A 83 3.33 6.32 4.75
C LEU A 83 4.53 6.18 3.79
N PRO A 84 5.20 7.28 3.42
CA PRO A 84 6.38 7.23 2.56
C PRO A 84 7.55 6.55 3.27
N VAL A 85 8.37 5.83 2.52
CA VAL A 85 9.50 5.06 3.06
C VAL A 85 10.82 5.71 2.68
N THR A 86 11.78 5.64 3.61
CA THR A 86 13.20 5.85 3.35
C THR A 86 13.99 4.78 4.11
N ALA A 87 14.21 3.64 3.46
CA ALA A 87 14.83 2.47 4.07
C ALA A 87 16.32 2.38 3.69
N PRO A 88 17.26 2.42 4.66
CA PRO A 88 18.69 2.25 4.39
C PRO A 88 18.99 1.00 3.57
N ALA A 89 19.95 1.11 2.67
CA ALA A 89 20.48 0.01 1.89
C ALA A 89 22.00 0.10 1.85
N ARG A 90 22.67 -1.02 1.63
CA ARG A 90 24.13 -1.04 1.44
C ARG A 90 24.46 -1.79 0.17
N LEU A 91 25.17 -1.12 -0.73
CA LEU A 91 25.74 -1.82 -1.87
C LEU A 91 26.91 -2.68 -1.40
N LEU A 92 26.77 -4.01 -1.54
CA LEU A 92 27.84 -4.96 -1.20
C LEU A 92 28.80 -5.14 -2.38
N TRP A 93 28.25 -5.22 -3.59
CA TRP A 93 28.99 -5.42 -4.82
C TRP A 93 28.14 -4.93 -6.01
N ALA A 94 28.81 -4.46 -7.06
CA ALA A 94 28.22 -4.15 -8.36
C ALA A 94 29.30 -4.24 -9.44
N VAL A 95 28.92 -4.59 -10.66
CA VAL A 95 29.76 -4.35 -11.83
C VAL A 95 29.98 -2.83 -12.03
N PRO A 96 31.16 -2.39 -12.50
CA PRO A 96 31.53 -0.96 -12.53
C PRO A 96 30.52 -0.05 -13.23
N GLU A 97 29.96 -0.50 -14.35
CA GLU A 97 28.96 0.21 -15.17
C GLU A 97 27.64 0.50 -14.43
N TRP A 98 27.23 -0.38 -13.52
CA TRP A 98 25.99 -0.23 -12.77
C TRP A 98 26.18 0.51 -11.44
N ARG A 99 27.39 0.50 -10.87
CA ARG A 99 27.65 1.03 -9.52
C ARG A 99 27.07 2.43 -9.31
N ARG A 100 27.35 3.38 -10.21
CA ARG A 100 26.83 4.76 -10.10
C ARG A 100 25.30 4.88 -10.15
N ARG A 101 24.60 3.88 -10.71
CA ARG A 101 23.14 3.86 -10.85
C ARG A 101 22.43 3.19 -9.67
N ILE A 102 23.09 2.25 -8.99
CA ILE A 102 22.47 1.42 -7.94
C ILE A 102 23.11 1.58 -6.56
N ASP A 103 24.17 2.37 -6.44
CA ASP A 103 24.75 2.75 -5.14
C ASP A 103 23.86 3.79 -4.45
N LEU A 104 22.70 3.31 -4.01
CA LEU A 104 21.70 4.09 -3.31
C LEU A 104 21.80 3.78 -1.81
N PRO A 105 22.31 4.72 -0.97
CA PRO A 105 22.44 4.49 0.46
C PRO A 105 21.08 4.38 1.17
N VAL A 106 20.02 4.87 0.53
CA VAL A 106 18.64 4.76 0.96
C VAL A 106 17.75 4.41 -0.22
N LEU A 107 16.78 3.52 0.00
CA LEU A 107 15.71 3.26 -0.94
C LEU A 107 14.47 4.03 -0.49
N CYS A 108 13.95 4.85 -1.39
CA CYS A 108 12.77 5.65 -1.16
C CYS A 108 11.58 5.03 -1.88
N GLN A 109 10.43 4.96 -1.20
CA GLN A 109 9.15 4.68 -1.81
C GLN A 109 8.17 5.82 -1.48
N PRO A 110 7.28 6.19 -2.41
CA PRO A 110 6.29 7.23 -2.16
C PRO A 110 5.27 6.81 -1.09
N ALA A 111 4.52 7.79 -0.62
CA ALA A 111 3.30 7.54 0.14
C ALA A 111 2.25 6.91 -0.77
N ASP A 112 1.35 6.13 -0.20
CA ASP A 112 0.18 5.64 -0.92
C ASP A 112 -0.84 6.77 -1.12
N GLU A 113 -1.73 6.63 -2.09
CA GLU A 113 -2.84 7.55 -2.32
C GLU A 113 -3.78 7.62 -1.09
N PRO A 114 -4.48 8.74 -0.84
CA PRO A 114 -5.46 8.84 0.23
C PRO A 114 -6.71 8.03 -0.12
N ARG A 115 -6.78 6.80 0.39
CA ARG A 115 -7.83 5.81 0.10
C ARG A 115 -9.12 6.05 0.89
N LEU A 116 -9.71 7.23 0.72
CA LEU A 116 -10.92 7.64 1.46
C LEU A 116 -12.14 6.79 1.09
N GLU A 117 -12.32 6.48 -0.19
CA GLU A 117 -13.39 5.60 -0.67
C GLU A 117 -13.30 4.24 0.00
N GLU A 118 -12.11 3.62 -0.02
CA GLU A 118 -11.93 2.27 0.54
C GLU A 118 -12.06 2.27 2.05
N LEU A 119 -11.68 3.36 2.73
CA LEU A 119 -11.88 3.51 4.17
C LEU A 119 -13.38 3.48 4.52
N ILE A 120 -14.21 4.23 3.77
CA ILE A 120 -15.66 4.28 3.96
C ILE A 120 -16.30 2.94 3.58
N ALA A 121 -15.92 2.35 2.45
CA ALA A 121 -16.42 1.06 2.01
C ALA A 121 -16.09 -0.04 3.03
N THR A 122 -14.90 0.00 3.63
CA THR A 122 -14.50 -0.98 4.66
C THR A 122 -15.29 -0.79 5.96
N LEU A 123 -15.65 0.44 6.33
CA LEU A 123 -16.60 0.66 7.44
C LEU A 123 -17.95 0.02 7.15
N GLY A 124 -18.43 0.10 5.90
CA GLY A 124 -19.63 -0.61 5.45
C GLY A 124 -19.55 -2.12 5.69
N LYS A 125 -18.37 -2.73 5.44
CA LYS A 125 -18.13 -4.15 5.75
C LYS A 125 -18.17 -4.44 7.25
N VAL A 126 -17.59 -3.58 8.09
CA VAL A 126 -17.69 -3.71 9.55
C VAL A 126 -19.15 -3.65 10.01
N ALA A 127 -19.92 -2.68 9.50
CA ALA A 127 -21.34 -2.53 9.81
C ALA A 127 -22.16 -3.75 9.36
N GLY A 128 -21.93 -4.24 8.13
CA GLY A 128 -22.58 -5.44 7.60
C GLY A 128 -22.28 -6.68 8.45
N ALA A 129 -21.01 -6.90 8.81
CA ALA A 129 -20.61 -8.02 9.66
C ALA A 129 -21.22 -7.92 11.07
N ARG A 130 -21.34 -6.70 11.64
CA ARG A 130 -22.05 -6.49 12.92
C ARG A 130 -23.51 -6.87 12.85
N LEU A 131 -24.22 -6.43 11.80
CA LEU A 131 -25.65 -6.75 11.62
C LEU A 131 -25.88 -8.25 11.42
N ALA A 132 -24.95 -8.95 10.76
CA ALA A 132 -24.98 -10.38 10.56
C ALA A 132 -24.60 -11.19 11.81
N GLY A 133 -24.15 -10.55 12.89
CA GLY A 133 -23.63 -11.24 14.07
C GLY A 133 -22.34 -12.02 13.78
N ASP A 134 -21.52 -11.57 12.82
CA ASP A 134 -20.25 -12.19 12.44
C ASP A 134 -19.06 -11.53 13.18
N PRO A 135 -18.63 -12.08 14.33
CA PRO A 135 -17.54 -11.48 15.10
C PRO A 135 -16.18 -11.55 14.39
N ILE A 136 -15.98 -12.51 13.48
CA ILE A 136 -14.72 -12.66 12.74
C ILE A 136 -14.66 -11.61 11.63
N GLY A 137 -15.74 -11.46 10.86
CA GLY A 137 -15.83 -10.44 9.81
C GLY A 137 -15.63 -9.02 10.35
N VAL A 138 -16.15 -8.73 11.55
CA VAL A 138 -15.94 -7.43 12.22
C VAL A 138 -14.47 -7.18 12.50
N ARG A 139 -13.76 -8.16 13.06
CA ARG A 139 -12.33 -8.03 13.39
C ARG A 139 -11.48 -7.90 12.13
N PHE A 140 -11.78 -8.70 11.12
CA PHE A 140 -11.03 -8.70 9.87
C PHE A 140 -11.18 -7.38 9.12
N ALA A 141 -12.42 -6.91 8.93
CA ALA A 141 -12.69 -5.63 8.28
C ALA A 141 -12.16 -4.44 9.10
N ALA A 142 -12.23 -4.49 10.44
CA ALA A 142 -11.67 -3.43 11.28
C ALA A 142 -10.13 -3.35 11.17
N ALA A 143 -9.44 -4.48 11.04
CA ALA A 143 -8.00 -4.50 10.85
C ALA A 143 -7.59 -3.88 9.51
N ASP A 144 -8.33 -4.17 8.44
CA ASP A 144 -8.13 -3.54 7.13
C ASP A 144 -8.40 -2.03 7.18
N LEU A 145 -9.51 -1.63 7.82
CA LEU A 145 -9.86 -0.22 8.01
C LEU A 145 -8.76 0.55 8.73
N ALA A 146 -8.25 0.02 9.84
CA ALA A 146 -7.18 0.66 10.60
C ALA A 146 -5.87 0.77 9.80
N ARG A 147 -5.61 -0.14 8.86
CA ARG A 147 -4.44 -0.04 7.96
C ARG A 147 -4.58 1.09 6.94
N LEU A 148 -5.79 1.49 6.59
CA LEU A 148 -6.09 2.58 5.68
C LEU A 148 -6.07 3.95 6.35
N CYS A 149 -6.35 4.03 7.67
CA CYS A 149 -6.43 5.32 8.37
C CYS A 149 -5.23 6.26 8.14
N PRO A 150 -3.96 5.81 8.19
CA PRO A 150 -2.84 6.73 8.02
C PRO A 150 -2.66 7.24 6.58
N SER A 151 -3.07 6.48 5.55
CA SER A 151 -2.99 6.95 4.16
C SER A 151 -3.94 8.11 3.88
N VAL A 152 -5.07 8.18 4.60
CA VAL A 152 -6.04 9.27 4.53
C VAL A 152 -5.63 10.44 5.44
N LEU A 153 -5.33 10.16 6.72
CA LEU A 153 -4.96 11.20 7.69
C LEU A 153 -3.67 11.95 7.34
N ARG A 154 -2.78 11.38 6.52
CA ARG A 154 -1.57 12.08 6.06
C ARG A 154 -1.87 13.40 5.36
N LEU A 155 -3.07 13.60 4.80
CA LEU A 155 -3.46 14.88 4.19
C LEU A 155 -3.43 16.02 5.22
N ALA A 156 -3.87 15.74 6.45
CA ALA A 156 -3.92 16.68 7.56
C ALA A 156 -2.66 16.69 8.44
N ASN A 157 -1.64 15.89 8.12
CA ASN A 157 -0.47 15.68 8.97
C ASN A 157 0.84 16.01 8.24
N PRO A 158 1.89 16.41 8.97
CA PRO A 158 3.22 16.56 8.38
C PRO A 158 3.73 15.22 7.83
N SER A 159 4.45 15.27 6.70
CA SER A 159 4.98 14.05 6.09
C SER A 159 6.09 13.43 6.93
N VAL A 160 5.88 12.19 7.39
CA VAL A 160 6.87 11.38 8.11
C VAL A 160 7.35 10.24 7.22
N ARG A 161 8.67 10.11 7.07
CA ARG A 161 9.29 9.01 6.33
C ARG A 161 9.69 7.88 7.28
N VAL A 162 9.29 6.66 6.94
CA VAL A 162 9.49 5.49 7.82
C VAL A 162 10.57 4.57 7.27
N VAL A 163 11.35 3.97 8.17
CA VAL A 163 12.54 3.16 7.82
C VAL A 163 12.32 1.65 8.00
N SER A 164 11.23 1.26 8.68
CA SER A 164 10.89 -0.12 9.00
C SER A 164 9.40 -0.26 9.32
N ARG A 165 8.87 -1.48 9.29
CA ARG A 165 7.47 -1.77 9.66
C ARG A 165 7.11 -1.35 11.08
N ARG A 166 8.02 -1.58 12.04
CA ARG A 166 7.79 -1.18 13.44
C ARG A 166 7.74 0.34 13.58
N ALA A 167 8.62 1.06 12.88
CA ALA A 167 8.60 2.53 12.85
C ALA A 167 7.35 3.06 12.14
N ALA A 168 6.88 2.38 11.09
CA ALA A 168 5.63 2.72 10.41
C ALA A 168 4.42 2.59 11.33
N LEU A 169 4.35 1.51 12.13
CA LEU A 169 3.30 1.35 13.13
C LEU A 169 3.36 2.47 14.19
N THR A 170 4.54 2.83 14.71
CA THR A 170 4.65 3.96 15.65
C THR A 170 4.16 5.25 15.00
N ALA A 171 4.67 5.59 13.82
CA ALA A 171 4.30 6.82 13.12
C ALA A 171 2.79 6.86 12.79
N ALA A 172 2.20 5.72 12.43
CA ALA A 172 0.77 5.59 12.21
C ALA A 172 -0.04 5.81 13.49
N LEU A 173 0.44 5.38 14.66
CA LEU A 173 -0.26 5.54 15.94
C LEU A 173 -0.11 6.94 16.56
N ASP A 174 0.94 7.67 16.16
CA ASP A 174 1.38 8.94 16.76
C ASP A 174 1.21 10.14 15.81
N LEU A 175 0.22 10.10 14.93
CA LEU A 175 -0.13 11.23 14.05
C LEU A 175 -0.56 12.45 14.90
N PRO A 176 0.08 13.63 14.75
CA PRO A 176 -0.23 14.81 15.55
C PRO A 176 -1.66 15.33 15.41
N VAL A 177 -2.23 15.23 14.21
CA VAL A 177 -3.61 15.62 13.89
C VAL A 177 -4.43 14.35 13.68
N ALA A 178 -5.18 13.97 14.71
CA ALA A 178 -5.94 12.73 14.75
C ALA A 178 -7.24 12.92 15.57
N PRO A 179 -8.27 12.08 15.34
CA PRO A 179 -9.49 12.18 16.12
C PRO A 179 -9.28 11.80 17.60
N PRO A 180 -10.15 12.25 18.52
CA PRO A 180 -10.08 11.85 19.93
C PRO A 180 -10.06 10.32 20.09
N GLY A 181 -9.15 9.81 20.93
CA GLY A 181 -9.02 8.36 21.17
C GLY A 181 -8.35 7.56 20.05
N TYR A 182 -7.88 8.21 18.98
CA TYR A 182 -7.33 7.56 17.78
C TYR A 182 -6.38 6.40 18.06
N ARG A 183 -5.36 6.61 18.89
CA ARG A 183 -4.37 5.56 19.21
C ARG A 183 -5.01 4.32 19.84
N ALA A 184 -5.95 4.51 20.77
CA ALA A 184 -6.62 3.40 21.44
C ALA A 184 -7.53 2.62 20.49
N ASP A 185 -8.24 3.34 19.61
CA ASP A 185 -9.12 2.76 18.60
C ASP A 185 -8.34 2.03 17.50
N MET A 186 -7.22 2.60 17.04
CA MET A 186 -6.28 1.93 16.13
C MET A 186 -5.76 0.61 16.71
N LEU A 187 -5.35 0.61 17.98
CA LEU A 187 -4.85 -0.61 18.64
C LEU A 187 -5.93 -1.69 18.74
N LEU A 188 -7.18 -1.32 19.04
CA LEU A 188 -8.33 -2.23 19.01
C LEU A 188 -8.55 -2.82 17.62
N CYS A 189 -8.70 -1.96 16.62
CA CYS A 189 -9.05 -2.36 15.26
C CYS A 189 -7.94 -3.20 14.62
N LEU A 190 -6.67 -2.88 14.87
CA LEU A 190 -5.52 -3.70 14.43
C LEU A 190 -5.40 -5.05 15.16
N GLY A 191 -6.19 -5.30 16.20
CA GLY A 191 -6.08 -6.49 17.04
C GLY A 191 -4.84 -6.52 17.94
N LEU A 192 -4.18 -5.38 18.14
CA LEU A 192 -3.03 -5.24 19.03
C LEU A 192 -3.45 -5.01 20.49
N ARG A 193 -4.72 -4.67 20.71
CA ARG A 193 -5.39 -4.69 22.00
C ARG A 193 -6.63 -5.57 21.90
N ALA A 194 -6.83 -6.41 22.91
CA ALA A 194 -8.07 -7.18 23.02
C ALA A 194 -9.27 -6.24 23.21
N GLY A 195 -10.37 -6.61 22.58
CA GLY A 195 -11.68 -5.99 22.72
C GLY A 195 -12.72 -6.93 22.14
N ASP A 196 -13.95 -6.84 22.64
CA ASP A 196 -15.05 -7.61 22.08
C ASP A 196 -15.42 -7.07 20.67
N PRO A 197 -16.13 -7.85 19.84
CA PRO A 197 -16.52 -7.39 18.49
C PRO A 197 -17.35 -6.11 18.53
N THR A 198 -18.10 -5.88 19.62
CA THR A 198 -18.89 -4.67 19.80
C THR A 198 -18.00 -3.44 19.92
N GLU A 199 -17.04 -3.48 20.83
CA GLU A 199 -16.04 -2.44 21.03
C GLU A 199 -15.22 -2.17 19.76
N VAL A 200 -14.80 -3.23 19.06
CA VAL A 200 -14.02 -3.11 17.81
C VAL A 200 -14.83 -2.41 16.72
N GLY A 201 -16.10 -2.77 16.55
CA GLY A 201 -16.99 -2.10 15.59
C GLY A 201 -17.23 -0.63 15.94
N ALA A 202 -17.40 -0.31 17.23
CA ALA A 202 -17.57 1.06 17.69
C ALA A 202 -16.30 1.90 17.49
N ALA A 203 -15.12 1.33 17.75
CA ALA A 203 -13.82 1.96 17.49
C ALA A 203 -13.63 2.26 15.99
N ALA A 204 -13.95 1.31 15.11
CA ALA A 204 -13.90 1.52 13.67
C ALA A 204 -14.80 2.68 13.21
N GLY A 205 -16.01 2.76 13.77
CA GLY A 205 -16.92 3.89 13.56
C GLY A 205 -16.30 5.22 13.97
N ARG A 206 -15.79 5.32 15.21
CA ARG A 206 -15.16 6.54 15.75
C ARG A 206 -13.96 6.99 14.91
N LEU A 207 -13.13 6.06 14.44
CA LEU A 207 -11.99 6.36 13.56
C LEU A 207 -12.48 7.07 12.29
N VAL A 208 -13.39 6.47 11.53
CA VAL A 208 -13.82 7.06 10.24
C VAL A 208 -14.59 8.35 10.44
N THR A 209 -15.54 8.40 11.38
CA THR A 209 -16.32 9.63 11.64
C THR A 209 -15.44 10.77 12.16
N GLY A 210 -14.35 10.45 12.86
CA GLY A 210 -13.39 11.44 13.33
C GLY A 210 -12.38 11.88 12.27
N ILE A 211 -11.99 11.00 11.34
CA ILE A 211 -11.05 11.30 10.26
C ILE A 211 -11.69 12.22 9.21
N VAL A 212 -12.93 11.95 8.82
CA VAL A 212 -13.61 12.63 7.70
C VAL A 212 -13.66 14.16 7.84
N PRO A 213 -14.00 14.73 9.01
CA PRO A 213 -13.93 16.18 9.21
C PRO A 213 -12.51 16.76 9.06
N LEU A 214 -11.48 16.02 9.46
CA LEU A 214 -10.08 16.48 9.39
C LEU A 214 -9.55 16.55 7.96
N VAL A 215 -10.06 15.70 7.06
CA VAL A 215 -9.61 15.64 5.67
C VAL A 215 -10.52 16.41 4.70
N ARG A 216 -11.69 16.88 5.15
CA ARG A 216 -12.60 17.71 4.34
C ARG A 216 -11.95 18.94 3.69
N PRO A 217 -11.04 19.68 4.37
CA PRO A 217 -10.37 20.82 3.75
C PRO A 217 -9.47 20.45 2.54
N TYR A 218 -9.20 19.16 2.34
CA TYR A 218 -8.33 18.61 1.29
C TYR A 218 -9.15 17.90 0.19
N ALA A 219 -10.35 18.43 -0.10
CA ALA A 219 -11.27 17.85 -1.09
C ALA A 219 -10.67 17.84 -2.51
N ASP A 220 -9.79 18.79 -2.83
CA ASP A 220 -9.09 18.83 -4.12
C ASP A 220 -8.12 17.64 -4.26
N GLU A 221 -7.39 17.31 -3.20
CA GLU A 221 -6.51 16.13 -3.15
C GLU A 221 -7.31 14.82 -3.21
N VAL A 222 -8.50 14.78 -2.61
CA VAL A 222 -9.42 13.65 -2.75
C VAL A 222 -9.95 13.54 -4.18
N THR A 223 -10.31 14.67 -4.82
CA THR A 223 -10.80 14.71 -6.21
C THR A 223 -9.78 14.10 -7.17
N ALA A 224 -8.49 14.42 -6.98
CA ALA A 224 -7.41 13.94 -7.83
C ALA A 224 -7.25 12.41 -7.84
N VAL A 225 -7.77 11.72 -6.83
CA VAL A 225 -7.54 10.28 -6.60
C VAL A 225 -8.84 9.48 -6.71
N ALA A 226 -9.90 9.94 -6.04
CA ALA A 226 -11.18 9.24 -5.95
C ALA A 226 -12.26 9.82 -6.88
N GLY A 227 -11.94 10.88 -7.64
CA GLY A 227 -12.87 11.55 -8.56
C GLY A 227 -13.73 12.63 -7.89
N ALA A 228 -14.41 13.42 -8.73
CA ALA A 228 -15.19 14.59 -8.31
C ALA A 228 -16.38 14.21 -7.41
N ASP A 229 -17.08 13.10 -7.72
CA ASP A 229 -18.29 12.69 -7.02
C ASP A 229 -18.08 12.51 -5.50
N LEU A 230 -16.97 11.88 -5.09
CA LEU A 230 -16.67 11.67 -3.67
C LEU A 230 -16.29 12.99 -2.99
N ALA A 231 -15.54 13.86 -3.67
CA ALA A 231 -15.16 15.15 -3.13
C ALA A 231 -16.37 16.09 -2.96
N GLU A 232 -17.28 16.10 -3.93
CA GLU A 232 -18.57 16.80 -3.82
C GLU A 232 -19.40 16.25 -2.67
N ALA A 233 -19.50 14.92 -2.53
CA ALA A 233 -20.21 14.28 -1.43
C ALA A 233 -19.59 14.58 -0.05
N LEU A 234 -18.27 14.79 0.01
CA LEU A 234 -17.54 15.20 1.20
C LEU A 234 -17.83 16.67 1.56
N ALA A 235 -17.92 17.54 0.55
CA ALA A 235 -18.22 18.96 0.72
C ALA A 235 -19.70 19.22 1.10
N ASP A 236 -20.64 18.54 0.45
CA ASP A 236 -22.09 18.73 0.63
C ASP A 236 -22.70 17.94 1.81
N GLY A 237 -21.88 17.14 2.51
CA GLY A 237 -22.28 16.38 3.69
C GLY A 237 -23.03 15.07 3.40
N ARG A 238 -23.12 14.62 2.14
CA ARG A 238 -23.60 13.26 1.82
C ARG A 238 -22.77 12.18 2.50
N VAL A 239 -21.45 12.35 2.57
CA VAL A 239 -20.56 11.43 3.30
C VAL A 239 -20.95 11.35 4.77
N ASP A 240 -21.17 12.48 5.45
CA ASP A 240 -21.57 12.49 6.86
C ASP A 240 -22.90 11.77 7.09
N ARG A 241 -23.89 12.00 6.21
CA ARG A 241 -25.19 11.31 6.27
C ARG A 241 -25.04 9.81 6.10
N TYR A 242 -24.21 9.37 5.15
CA TYR A 242 -23.93 7.95 4.94
C TYR A 242 -23.22 7.32 6.13
N LEU A 243 -22.22 7.99 6.70
CA LEU A 243 -21.55 7.53 7.93
C LEU A 243 -22.52 7.47 9.11
N GLY A 244 -23.48 8.39 9.21
CA GLY A 244 -24.55 8.32 10.20
C GLY A 244 -25.42 7.07 10.05
N GLN A 245 -25.67 6.60 8.82
CA GLN A 245 -26.37 5.34 8.57
C GLN A 245 -25.55 4.14 9.05
N LEU A 246 -24.25 4.11 8.70
CA LEU A 246 -23.34 3.04 9.14
C LEU A 246 -23.16 3.02 10.65
N ALA A 247 -23.04 4.19 11.28
CA ALA A 247 -22.93 4.31 12.74
C ALA A 247 -24.15 3.71 13.44
N ARG A 248 -25.37 3.95 12.95
CA ARG A 248 -26.59 3.32 13.50
C ARG A 248 -26.53 1.79 13.41
N ALA A 249 -26.05 1.24 12.30
CA ALA A 249 -25.87 -0.21 12.15
C ALA A 249 -24.86 -0.80 13.15
N LEU A 250 -23.80 -0.07 13.48
CA LEU A 250 -22.80 -0.51 14.47
C LEU A 250 -23.33 -0.55 15.92
N HIS A 251 -24.37 0.25 16.20
CA HIS A 251 -25.02 0.34 17.52
C HIS A 251 -26.29 -0.51 17.60
N ALA A 252 -26.77 -1.05 16.48
CA ALA A 252 -27.92 -1.93 16.47
C ALA A 252 -27.61 -3.21 17.25
N VAL A 253 -28.57 -3.65 18.07
CA VAL A 253 -28.53 -4.98 18.68
C VAL A 253 -28.75 -5.99 17.55
N PRO A 254 -27.79 -6.90 17.29
CA PRO A 254 -27.98 -7.90 16.25
C PRO A 254 -29.22 -8.73 16.59
N PRO A 255 -30.07 -9.06 15.59
CA PRO A 255 -31.19 -9.96 15.82
C PRO A 255 -30.65 -11.26 16.39
N VAL A 256 -31.32 -11.81 17.40
CA VAL A 256 -30.96 -13.12 17.97
C VAL A 256 -31.03 -14.14 16.83
N THR A 257 -29.86 -14.55 16.33
CA THR A 257 -29.75 -15.56 15.30
C THR A 257 -30.26 -16.87 15.90
N ARG A 258 -31.42 -17.36 15.43
CA ARG A 258 -31.80 -18.75 15.68
C ARG A 258 -30.70 -19.62 15.09
N ASP A 259 -30.25 -20.56 15.90
CA ASP A 259 -29.16 -21.48 15.62
C ASP A 259 -29.35 -22.16 14.25
N ALA A 260 -28.66 -21.66 13.23
CA ALA A 260 -28.65 -22.24 11.88
C ALA A 260 -27.54 -23.29 11.72
N THR A 261 -26.97 -23.76 12.83
CA THR A 261 -25.83 -24.70 12.84
C THR A 261 -26.21 -26.14 12.51
N SER A 262 -27.48 -26.45 12.21
CA SER A 262 -27.83 -27.78 11.68
C SER A 262 -27.56 -27.88 10.17
N VAL A 263 -26.29 -27.76 9.77
CA VAL A 263 -25.84 -28.38 8.52
C VAL A 263 -25.39 -29.80 8.87
N PRO A 264 -26.09 -30.85 8.40
CA PRO A 264 -25.67 -32.22 8.65
C PRO A 264 -24.26 -32.43 8.09
N ALA A 265 -23.36 -33.03 8.88
CA ALA A 265 -22.05 -33.40 8.39
C ALA A 265 -22.19 -34.31 7.15
N PRO A 266 -21.49 -34.04 6.03
CA PRO A 266 -21.55 -34.91 4.87
C PRO A 266 -20.99 -36.28 5.22
N ARG A 267 -21.67 -37.35 4.77
CA ARG A 267 -21.18 -38.73 4.93
C ARG A 267 -20.01 -38.96 3.98
N ALA A 268 -19.10 -39.85 4.38
CA ALA A 268 -17.93 -40.19 3.58
C ALA A 268 -18.34 -40.64 2.16
N GLY A 269 -17.87 -39.90 1.14
CA GLY A 269 -18.15 -40.18 -0.28
C GLY A 269 -19.11 -39.21 -0.97
N GLU A 270 -19.73 -38.26 -0.25
CA GLU A 270 -20.71 -37.34 -0.82
C GLU A 270 -20.10 -35.93 -1.04
N TRP A 271 -20.10 -35.46 -2.29
CA TRP A 271 -19.69 -34.09 -2.63
C TRP A 271 -20.91 -33.17 -2.50
N SER A 272 -20.91 -32.31 -1.50
CA SER A 272 -21.92 -31.25 -1.38
C SER A 272 -21.52 -30.07 -2.27
N THR A 273 -22.27 -29.85 -3.34
CA THR A 273 -22.17 -28.61 -4.13
C THR A 273 -22.86 -27.49 -3.36
N VAL A 274 -22.08 -26.55 -2.84
CA VAL A 274 -22.60 -25.28 -2.29
C VAL A 274 -23.34 -24.56 -3.43
N PRO A 275 -24.61 -24.14 -3.25
CA PRO A 275 -25.29 -23.36 -4.27
C PRO A 275 -24.49 -22.10 -4.57
N ALA A 276 -24.17 -21.88 -5.85
CA ALA A 276 -23.65 -20.62 -6.31
C ALA A 276 -24.67 -19.52 -5.97
N SER A 277 -24.21 -18.46 -5.32
CA SER A 277 -25.06 -17.32 -5.01
C SER A 277 -25.57 -16.70 -6.31
N ASP A 278 -26.89 -16.63 -6.49
CA ASP A 278 -27.58 -15.93 -7.59
C ASP A 278 -27.46 -14.40 -7.42
N ALA A 279 -26.23 -13.89 -7.43
CA ALA A 279 -26.00 -12.45 -7.52
C ALA A 279 -26.21 -12.03 -9.00
N PRO A 280 -27.06 -11.02 -9.28
CA PRO A 280 -27.32 -10.59 -10.64
C PRO A 280 -26.06 -10.02 -11.27
N VAL A 281 -25.67 -10.60 -12.41
CA VAL A 281 -24.64 -10.08 -13.32
C VAL A 281 -25.14 -8.76 -13.91
N THR A 282 -24.69 -7.63 -13.37
CA THR A 282 -24.91 -6.32 -13.99
C THR A 282 -23.92 -6.14 -15.13
N GLY A 283 -24.44 -6.16 -16.35
CA GLY A 283 -23.69 -6.05 -17.59
C GLY A 283 -23.05 -4.67 -17.79
N ALA A 284 -21.80 -4.68 -18.26
CA ALA A 284 -21.17 -3.52 -18.85
C ALA A 284 -21.70 -3.30 -20.29
N PRO A 285 -22.04 -2.08 -20.71
CA PRO A 285 -22.26 -1.78 -22.11
C PRO A 285 -20.92 -1.52 -22.81
N THR A 286 -20.59 -2.39 -23.76
CA THR A 286 -19.68 -2.07 -24.87
C THR A 286 -20.34 -1.10 -25.83
N ARG A 287 -19.67 -0.02 -26.22
CA ARG A 287 -19.70 0.45 -27.62
C ARG A 287 -18.43 1.24 -28.01
N PRO A 288 -18.01 1.16 -29.29
CA PRO A 288 -16.77 1.71 -29.80
C PRO A 288 -16.96 3.07 -30.52
N GLY A 289 -15.87 3.86 -30.60
CA GLY A 289 -15.63 4.84 -31.66
C GLY A 289 -16.16 6.26 -31.45
N GLY A 290 -15.24 7.21 -31.19
CA GLY A 290 -15.48 8.66 -31.27
C GLY A 290 -14.16 9.45 -31.11
N ALA A 291 -13.80 10.22 -32.13
CA ALA A 291 -12.52 10.92 -32.34
C ALA A 291 -12.30 12.16 -31.42
N PRO A 292 -11.11 12.79 -31.42
CA PRO A 292 -10.63 13.63 -30.32
C PRO A 292 -11.09 15.10 -30.42
N ALA A 293 -11.30 15.73 -29.26
CA ALA A 293 -11.56 17.16 -29.13
C ALA A 293 -10.38 17.88 -28.43
N PRO A 294 -10.18 19.19 -28.69
CA PRO A 294 -8.87 19.84 -28.65
C PRO A 294 -8.45 20.37 -27.27
N ALA A 295 -7.13 20.53 -27.13
CA ALA A 295 -6.45 21.09 -25.98
C ALA A 295 -6.90 22.54 -25.66
N ARG A 296 -7.04 22.83 -24.36
CA ARG A 296 -7.10 24.21 -23.82
C ARG A 296 -6.05 24.38 -22.70
N PRO A 297 -5.56 25.62 -22.50
CA PRO A 297 -4.27 25.90 -21.88
C PRO A 297 -4.33 25.98 -20.35
N ALA A 298 -3.15 25.79 -19.74
CA ALA A 298 -2.91 25.80 -18.30
C ALA A 298 -3.06 27.20 -17.66
N PRO A 299 -3.55 27.29 -16.41
CA PRO A 299 -3.45 28.49 -15.59
C PRO A 299 -2.12 28.53 -14.79
N PRO A 300 -1.69 29.72 -14.34
CA PRO A 300 -0.35 29.94 -13.81
C PRO A 300 -0.20 29.62 -12.32
N GLY A 301 0.97 29.05 -11.99
CA GLY A 301 1.79 29.30 -10.81
C GLY A 301 1.12 29.43 -9.44
N SER A 302 1.19 28.35 -8.65
CA SER A 302 1.34 28.47 -7.19
C SER A 302 2.67 27.88 -6.76
N THR A 303 3.41 28.68 -6.01
CA THR A 303 4.77 28.46 -5.55
C THR A 303 4.81 27.40 -4.45
N ARG A 304 5.49 26.30 -4.76
CA ARG A 304 5.74 25.16 -3.88
C ARG A 304 6.93 25.46 -2.94
N PRO A 305 6.86 25.21 -1.62
CA PRO A 305 8.05 25.21 -0.79
C PRO A 305 8.92 23.98 -1.08
N SER A 306 10.23 24.23 -1.14
CA SER A 306 11.29 23.33 -1.59
C SER A 306 11.35 22.00 -0.82
N ARG A 307 11.29 20.88 -1.54
CA ARG A 307 11.63 19.54 -1.02
C ARG A 307 13.14 19.41 -0.83
N PRO A 308 13.64 18.84 0.28
CA PRO A 308 15.01 18.34 0.32
C PRO A 308 15.16 17.18 -0.68
N SER A 309 16.26 17.20 -1.44
CA SER A 309 16.62 16.25 -2.47
C SER A 309 16.72 14.82 -1.94
N CYS A 310 15.75 13.97 -2.27
CA CYS A 310 15.91 12.51 -2.29
C CYS A 310 16.05 12.11 -3.75
N ALA A 311 17.14 11.43 -4.10
CA ALA A 311 17.34 10.91 -5.45
C ALA A 311 16.32 9.80 -5.72
N ALA A 312 15.16 10.15 -6.27
CA ALA A 312 14.40 9.21 -7.08
C ALA A 312 15.27 8.89 -8.30
N ALA A 313 15.43 7.61 -8.62
CA ALA A 313 16.13 7.19 -9.81
C ALA A 313 15.43 7.81 -11.03
N ARG A 314 16.03 8.88 -11.58
CA ARG A 314 15.61 9.47 -12.84
C ARG A 314 15.94 8.45 -13.93
N THR A 315 14.91 7.89 -14.55
CA THR A 315 15.05 7.20 -15.83
C THR A 315 15.42 8.26 -16.87
N ALA A 316 16.72 8.43 -17.11
CA ALA A 316 17.20 9.13 -18.29
C ALA A 316 16.87 8.25 -19.50
N SER A 317 15.81 8.61 -20.23
CA SER A 317 15.61 8.21 -21.61
C SER A 317 16.89 8.55 -22.39
N SER A 318 17.55 7.52 -22.93
CA SER A 318 18.75 7.69 -23.76
C SER A 318 18.32 8.14 -25.15
N PRO A 319 18.85 9.22 -25.73
CA PRO A 319 18.76 9.47 -27.16
C PRO A 319 19.84 8.62 -27.89
N PRO A 320 19.63 8.29 -29.18
CA PRO A 320 20.60 7.50 -29.93
C PRO A 320 21.91 8.28 -30.13
N TRP A 321 23.03 7.62 -29.85
CA TRP A 321 24.36 8.11 -30.18
C TRP A 321 24.50 8.31 -31.69
N SER A 322 24.72 9.55 -32.11
CA SER A 322 25.49 9.87 -33.30
C SER A 322 26.69 10.72 -32.89
N ALA A 323 27.86 10.27 -33.30
CA ALA A 323 29.15 10.89 -32.99
C ALA A 323 29.26 12.28 -33.62
N ARG A 324 29.72 13.26 -32.85
CA ARG A 324 30.51 14.37 -33.37
C ARG A 324 31.40 14.96 -32.29
N THR A 325 32.70 14.84 -32.56
CA THR A 325 33.83 15.40 -31.84
C THR A 325 33.75 16.93 -31.87
N THR A 326 33.88 17.60 -30.72
CA THR A 326 34.42 18.96 -30.68
C THR A 326 35.16 19.18 -29.36
N ARG A 327 36.46 19.47 -29.47
CA ARG A 327 37.33 19.96 -28.38
C ARG A 327 37.02 21.43 -28.13
N VAL A 328 36.97 21.86 -26.87
CA VAL A 328 37.44 23.19 -26.46
C VAL A 328 38.16 23.09 -25.11
N ARG A 329 39.28 23.81 -25.01
CA ARG A 329 40.24 23.89 -23.90
C ARG A 329 39.83 24.92 -22.85
N CYS A 330 40.30 24.64 -21.63
CA CYS A 330 40.42 25.47 -20.41
C CYS A 330 39.12 26.02 -19.82
#